data_AF-A0A1Y3PXR7-F1
#
_entry.id   AF-A0A1Y3PXR7-F1
#
_cell.length_a   1.000
_cell.length_b   1.000
_cell.length_c   1.000
_cell.angle_alpha   90.00
_cell.angle_beta   90.00
_cell.angle_gamma   90.00
#
_symmetry.space_group_name_H-M   'P 1'
#
loop_
_entity.id
_entity.type
_entity.pdbx_description
1 polymer ?
#
loop_
_entity_poly.entity_id
_entity_poly.type
_entity_poly.pdbx_seq_one_letter_code
_entity_poly.pdbx_strand_id
1 'polypeptide(L)'
;MKPCDIVKDLLPLYVEGLTRPGSAAMVEAHLAECDACKGDYEMIKQDYEQHEQKKPDQKQLDELVLKLARYQKNIKLAGVLVAMLLSCIIAGADVQFLSTIPFLFLTPFACRLYYNKSLPILFSSIPFGIIGGMLSEYDSSYIPFFTVIALLASGVGVGAGALVKRGLKQHKAGLKALAILPAVVILAIGCTAYFSFYGNPVGYIETLVKTNQYVNQTYEKGTLTFKGVSYNFKDSRHYGNFEYVLNGTRQVAPIGMNHEGQVIDHYKYMLEMQFCEERSADLKTEIAAAINHIPVTIFAKPEAELNITRDELNDTYYYLSYDLERRNKATETRKRESGKLSYEISFGPFSNEYVRLSKEEFLDKSVAILHALKERHIPYKNIFILAEDLNGHLQSVSFQPQATEQELIQSYTLTDKSDAKFKK
;
A
#
# COMPACT_ATOMS: atom_id res chain seq x y z
N MET A 1 -27.59 60.17 69.24
CA MET A 1 -27.62 58.78 68.72
C MET A 1 -28.05 58.81 67.25
N LYS A 2 -27.08 58.97 66.35
CA LYS A 2 -27.13 58.97 64.86
C LYS A 2 -25.71 58.99 64.21
N PRO A 3 -24.62 59.46 64.87
CA PRO A 3 -23.32 59.50 64.18
C PRO A 3 -22.63 58.14 64.09
N CYS A 4 -22.92 57.20 65.01
CA CYS A 4 -22.33 55.86 64.98
C CYS A 4 -22.72 55.06 63.73
N ASP A 5 -23.98 55.15 63.28
CA ASP A 5 -24.43 54.43 62.08
C ASP A 5 -23.69 54.93 60.84
N ILE A 6 -23.57 56.27 60.71
CA ILE A 6 -22.82 56.91 59.61
C ILE A 6 -21.35 56.52 59.66
N VAL A 7 -20.74 56.47 60.85
CA VAL A 7 -19.33 56.09 60.97
C VAL A 7 -19.14 54.62 60.63
N LYS A 8 -20.00 53.70 61.11
CA LYS A 8 -19.95 52.28 60.76
C LYS A 8 -20.08 52.04 59.25
N ASP A 9 -20.95 52.79 58.57
CA ASP A 9 -21.07 52.73 57.11
C ASP A 9 -19.79 53.20 56.39
N LEU A 10 -19.06 54.16 56.97
CA LEU A 10 -17.83 54.72 56.42
C LEU A 10 -16.56 53.94 56.81
N LEU A 11 -16.59 53.14 57.88
CA LEU A 11 -15.42 52.42 58.41
C LEU A 11 -14.72 51.53 57.38
N PRO A 12 -15.40 50.70 56.56
CA PRO A 12 -14.73 49.89 55.54
C PRO A 12 -13.97 50.75 54.53
N LEU A 13 -14.59 51.82 54.03
CA LEU A 13 -13.97 52.74 53.07
C LEU A 13 -12.82 53.53 53.70
N TYR A 14 -12.91 53.83 55.00
CA TYR A 14 -11.87 54.52 55.75
C TYR A 14 -10.64 53.62 55.92
N VAL A 15 -10.84 52.35 56.29
CA VAL A 15 -9.79 51.33 56.39
C VAL A 15 -9.11 51.09 55.03
N GLU A 16 -9.87 51.08 53.94
CA GLU A 16 -9.35 50.96 52.56
C GLU A 16 -8.66 52.24 52.03
N GLY A 17 -8.68 53.36 52.78
CA GLY A 17 -8.11 54.64 52.36
C GLY A 17 -8.86 55.34 51.24
N LEU A 18 -10.13 55.00 51.02
CA LEU A 18 -10.98 55.52 49.94
C LEU A 18 -11.91 56.67 50.37
N THR A 19 -11.84 57.09 51.64
CA THR A 19 -12.60 58.24 52.14
C THR A 19 -11.97 59.57 51.73
N ARG A 20 -12.81 60.59 51.51
CA ARG A 20 -12.34 61.97 51.28
C ARG A 20 -11.91 62.62 52.60
N PRO A 21 -11.02 63.62 52.60
CA PRO A 21 -10.48 64.22 53.84
C PRO A 21 -11.53 64.70 54.85
N GLY A 22 -12.63 65.30 54.37
CA GLY A 22 -13.72 65.75 55.26
C GLY A 22 -14.50 64.61 55.92
N SER A 23 -14.63 63.46 55.23
CA SER A 23 -15.27 62.26 55.77
C SER A 23 -14.31 61.49 56.69
N ALA A 24 -13.01 61.47 56.37
CA ALA A 24 -11.97 60.88 57.21
C ALA A 24 -11.87 61.59 58.57
N ALA A 25 -11.81 62.93 58.58
CA ALA A 25 -11.74 63.71 59.81
C ALA A 25 -12.98 63.51 60.72
N MET A 26 -14.16 63.31 60.13
CA MET A 26 -15.38 62.98 60.88
C MET A 26 -15.29 61.59 61.54
N VAL A 27 -14.77 60.60 60.82
CA VAL A 27 -14.56 59.24 61.35
C VAL A 27 -13.51 59.25 62.46
N GLU A 28 -12.37 59.94 62.27
CA GLU A 28 -11.31 60.09 63.28
C GLU A 28 -11.80 60.75 64.56
N ALA A 29 -12.53 61.88 64.44
CA ALA A 29 -13.11 62.57 65.59
C ALA A 29 -14.08 61.66 66.37
N HIS A 30 -14.87 60.85 65.68
CA HIS A 30 -15.81 59.94 66.33
C HIS A 30 -15.13 58.73 66.99
N LEU A 31 -14.07 58.19 66.38
CA LEU A 31 -13.29 57.09 66.94
C LEU A 31 -12.53 57.49 68.21
N ALA A 32 -12.23 58.79 68.39
CA ALA A 32 -11.63 59.32 69.61
C ALA A 32 -12.59 59.34 70.82
N GLU A 33 -13.90 59.41 70.57
CA GLU A 33 -14.93 59.58 71.60
C GLU A 33 -15.82 58.34 71.81
N CYS A 34 -15.79 57.37 70.89
CA CYS A 34 -16.70 56.21 70.92
C CYS A 34 -15.96 54.87 70.90
N ASP A 35 -15.89 54.20 72.06
CA ASP A 35 -15.24 52.90 72.23
C ASP A 35 -15.89 51.78 71.38
N ALA A 36 -17.21 51.84 71.17
CA ALA A 36 -17.93 50.84 70.38
C ALA A 36 -17.51 50.87 68.89
N CYS A 37 -17.44 52.06 68.30
CA CYS A 37 -16.98 52.23 66.91
C CYS A 37 -15.48 51.95 66.76
N LYS A 38 -14.69 52.16 67.82
CA LYS A 38 -13.27 51.79 67.87
C LYS A 38 -13.07 50.29 67.84
N GLY A 39 -13.90 49.52 68.56
CA GLY A 39 -13.92 48.06 68.46
C GLY A 39 -14.25 47.57 67.05
N ASP A 40 -15.27 48.16 66.41
CA ASP A 40 -15.65 47.83 65.03
C ASP A 40 -14.53 48.17 64.03
N TYR A 41 -13.85 49.31 64.20
CA TYR A 41 -12.71 49.71 63.38
C TYR A 41 -11.56 48.72 63.47
N GLU A 42 -11.15 48.32 64.68
CA GLU A 42 -10.05 47.36 64.86
C GLU A 42 -10.40 45.99 64.25
N MET A 43 -11.65 45.54 64.37
CA MET A 43 -12.11 44.30 63.74
C MET A 43 -12.04 44.38 62.20
N ILE A 44 -12.57 45.45 61.61
CA ILE A 44 -12.57 45.65 60.14
C ILE A 44 -11.14 45.85 59.63
N LYS A 45 -10.30 46.58 60.37
CA LYS A 45 -8.90 46.79 60.03
C LYS A 45 -8.10 45.50 60.07
N GLN A 46 -8.29 44.69 61.11
CA GLN A 46 -7.64 43.39 61.22
C GLN A 46 -8.07 42.44 60.09
N ASP A 47 -9.36 42.44 59.72
CA ASP A 47 -9.88 41.67 58.58
C ASP A 47 -9.28 42.17 57.25
N TYR A 48 -9.25 43.49 57.04
CA TYR A 48 -8.65 44.11 55.86
C TYR A 48 -7.15 43.79 55.73
N GLU A 49 -6.36 43.95 56.78
CA GLU A 49 -4.93 43.63 56.79
C GLU A 49 -4.67 42.13 56.53
N GLN A 50 -5.50 41.24 57.08
CA GLN A 50 -5.43 39.80 56.79
C GLN A 50 -5.79 39.48 55.34
N HIS A 51 -6.74 40.19 54.74
CA HIS A 51 -7.14 40.02 53.35
C HIS A 51 -6.14 40.64 52.36
N GLU A 52 -5.54 41.78 52.69
CA GLU A 52 -4.54 42.46 51.87
C GLU A 52 -3.22 41.67 51.82
N GLN A 53 -2.82 41.06 52.93
CA GLN A 53 -1.69 40.11 52.97
C GLN A 53 -1.95 38.82 52.18
N LYS A 54 -3.22 38.47 51.92
CA LYS A 54 -3.62 37.29 51.12
C LYS A 54 -3.79 37.58 49.63
N LYS A 55 -3.71 38.84 49.16
CA LYS A 55 -3.69 39.12 47.71
C LYS A 55 -2.44 38.46 47.12
N PRO A 56 -2.58 37.62 46.07
CA PRO A 56 -1.43 36.92 45.50
C PRO A 56 -0.42 37.95 45.00
N ASP A 57 0.83 37.84 45.48
CA ASP A 57 1.95 38.67 45.05
C ASP A 57 2.00 38.66 43.51
N GLN A 58 2.34 39.79 42.88
CA GLN A 58 2.51 39.91 41.43
C GLN A 58 3.41 38.77 40.90
N LYS A 59 4.42 38.37 41.68
CA LYS A 59 5.30 37.23 41.38
C LYS A 59 4.57 35.89 41.36
N GLN A 60 3.61 35.66 42.25
CA GLN A 60 2.80 34.43 42.28
C GLN A 60 1.86 34.37 41.07
N LEU A 61 1.29 35.51 40.66
CA LEU A 61 0.49 35.61 39.45
C LEU A 61 1.32 35.35 38.19
N ASP A 62 2.51 35.95 38.09
CA ASP A 62 3.44 35.70 36.98
C ASP A 62 3.89 34.22 36.95
N GLU A 63 4.15 33.63 38.10
CA GLU A 63 4.50 32.21 38.20
C GLU A 63 3.35 31.29 37.73
N LEU A 64 2.11 31.60 38.12
CA LEU A 64 0.91 30.91 37.66
C LEU A 64 0.71 31.04 36.15
N VAL A 65 0.85 32.25 35.59
CA VAL A 65 0.76 32.48 34.13
C VAL A 65 1.84 31.70 33.39
N LEU A 66 3.08 31.68 33.90
CA LEU A 66 4.17 30.89 33.33
C LEU A 66 3.92 29.38 33.43
N LYS A 67 3.31 28.90 34.52
CA LYS A 67 2.90 27.49 34.69
C LYS A 67 1.81 27.12 33.68
N LEU A 68 0.78 27.95 33.52
CA LEU A 68 -0.30 27.74 32.54
C LEU A 68 0.23 27.76 31.10
N ALA A 69 1.09 28.71 30.76
CA ALA A 69 1.73 28.77 29.44
C ALA A 69 2.58 27.53 29.15
N ARG A 70 3.31 27.02 30.16
CA ARG A 70 4.06 25.76 30.08
C ARG A 70 3.12 24.57 29.89
N TYR A 71 2.05 24.48 30.67
CA TYR A 71 1.08 23.39 30.59
C TYR A 71 0.40 23.33 29.21
N GLN A 72 -0.09 24.48 28.71
CA GLN A 72 -0.65 24.59 27.36
C GLN A 72 0.36 24.19 26.27
N LYS A 73 1.62 24.61 26.41
CA LYS A 73 2.69 24.22 25.48
C LYS A 73 2.95 22.72 25.50
N ASN A 74 2.92 22.09 26.68
CA ASN A 74 3.13 20.65 26.83
C ASN A 74 1.96 19.85 26.26
N ILE A 75 0.71 20.27 26.45
CA ILE A 75 -0.46 19.65 25.82
C ILE A 75 -0.36 19.74 24.29
N LYS A 76 -0.02 20.93 23.76
CA LYS A 76 0.15 21.11 22.31
C LYS A 76 1.24 20.20 21.76
N LEU A 77 2.36 20.08 22.48
CA LEU A 77 3.45 19.20 22.11
C LEU A 77 3.01 17.73 22.13
N ALA A 78 2.32 17.29 23.19
CA ALA A 78 1.80 15.93 23.29
C ALA A 78 0.88 15.58 22.11
N GLY A 79 -0.07 16.47 21.76
CA GLY A 79 -0.94 16.27 20.60
C GLY A 79 -0.19 16.18 19.27
N VAL A 80 0.84 17.02 19.08
CA VAL A 80 1.73 16.93 17.91
C VAL A 80 2.46 15.59 17.86
N LEU A 81 3.01 15.13 18.98
CA LEU A 81 3.75 13.86 19.02
C LEU A 81 2.84 12.67 18.72
N VAL A 82 1.61 12.66 19.25
CA VAL A 82 0.62 11.62 18.95
C VAL A 82 0.25 11.62 17.47
N ALA A 83 0.00 12.78 16.87
CA ALA A 83 -0.33 12.88 15.45
C ALA A 83 0.83 12.40 14.57
N MET A 84 2.06 12.82 14.89
CA MET A 84 3.28 12.39 14.17
C MET A 84 3.48 10.88 14.26
N LEU A 85 3.31 10.28 15.44
CA LEU A 85 3.39 8.83 15.64
C LEU A 85 2.35 8.10 14.77
N LEU A 86 1.08 8.51 14.86
CA LEU A 86 0.00 7.88 14.09
C LEU A 86 0.23 7.97 12.58
N SER A 87 0.75 9.11 12.08
CA SER A 87 1.08 9.26 10.67
C SER A 87 2.17 8.30 10.21
N CYS A 88 3.18 8.02 11.05
CA CYS A 88 4.23 7.07 10.73
C CYS A 88 3.73 5.62 10.82
N ILE A 89 2.83 5.31 11.76
CA ILE A 89 2.20 3.99 11.87
C ILE A 89 1.35 3.70 10.63
N ILE A 90 0.48 4.63 10.22
CA ILE A 90 -0.41 4.45 9.06
C ILE A 90 0.40 4.22 7.77
N ALA A 91 1.44 5.02 7.55
CA ALA A 91 2.29 4.92 6.36
C ALA A 91 3.25 3.73 6.43
N GLY A 92 3.71 3.35 7.62
CA GLY A 92 4.67 2.27 7.83
C GLY A 92 4.02 0.88 7.78
N ALA A 93 2.86 0.72 8.41
CA ALA A 93 2.09 -0.53 8.42
C ALA A 93 1.28 -0.77 7.12
N ASP A 94 1.49 0.06 6.09
CA ASP A 94 0.80 0.02 4.81
C ASP A 94 -0.72 -0.20 4.93
N VAL A 95 -1.38 0.67 5.70
CA VAL A 95 -2.82 0.54 6.01
C VAL A 95 -3.67 0.88 4.77
N GLN A 96 -3.78 -0.05 3.83
CA GLN A 96 -4.72 -0.10 2.72
C GLN A 96 -5.05 1.30 2.14
N PHE A 97 -6.32 1.72 2.17
CA PHE A 97 -6.72 3.02 1.63
C PHE A 97 -5.96 4.21 2.26
N LEU A 98 -5.66 4.15 3.56
CA LEU A 98 -5.03 5.25 4.28
C LEU A 98 -3.56 5.46 3.89
N SER A 99 -2.85 4.41 3.45
CA SER A 99 -1.47 4.55 2.98
C SER A 99 -1.37 5.27 1.62
N THR A 100 -2.48 5.49 0.92
CA THR A 100 -2.51 6.33 -0.29
C THR A 100 -2.61 7.83 0.01
N ILE A 101 -2.90 8.21 1.25
CA ILE A 101 -2.99 9.60 1.69
C ILE A 101 -1.62 10.04 2.23
N PRO A 102 -1.06 11.18 1.79
CA PRO A 102 0.30 11.60 2.16
C PRO A 102 0.42 12.18 3.58
N PHE A 103 0.03 11.40 4.60
CA PHE A 103 0.08 11.81 6.00
C PHE A 103 1.50 12.18 6.46
N LEU A 104 2.53 11.58 5.87
CA LEU A 104 3.93 11.84 6.22
C LEU A 104 4.39 13.29 6.05
N PHE A 105 3.71 14.10 5.21
CA PHE A 105 3.97 15.55 5.15
C PHE A 105 2.74 16.40 5.46
N LEU A 106 1.51 15.91 5.25
CA LEU A 106 0.30 16.63 5.65
C LEU A 106 0.19 16.80 7.16
N THR A 107 0.56 15.78 7.94
CA THR A 107 0.56 15.85 9.40
C THR A 107 1.58 16.86 9.93
N PRO A 108 2.87 16.82 9.54
CA PRO A 108 3.84 17.86 9.90
C PRO A 108 3.42 19.27 9.47
N PHE A 109 2.77 19.42 8.31
CA PHE A 109 2.22 20.70 7.85
C PHE A 109 1.14 21.22 8.80
N ALA A 110 0.13 20.42 9.12
CA ALA A 110 -0.94 20.78 10.05
C ALA A 110 -0.39 21.04 11.46
N CYS A 111 0.52 20.18 11.95
CA CYS A 111 1.22 20.35 13.21
C CYS A 111 2.02 21.66 13.24
N ARG A 112 2.65 22.07 12.14
CA ARG A 112 3.37 23.35 12.07
C ARG A 112 2.45 24.57 12.10
N LEU A 113 1.24 24.46 11.56
CA LEU A 113 0.21 25.49 11.66
C LEU A 113 -0.34 25.59 13.08
N TYR A 114 -0.56 24.46 13.75
CA TYR A 114 -1.05 24.40 15.13
C TYR A 114 0.02 24.78 16.17
N TYR A 115 1.22 24.22 16.05
CA TYR A 115 2.35 24.37 16.96
C TYR A 115 3.45 25.24 16.34
N ASN A 116 3.90 26.25 17.07
CA ASN A 116 4.74 27.29 16.47
C ASN A 116 6.23 26.92 16.34
N LYS A 117 6.66 25.74 16.81
CA LYS A 117 8.06 25.31 16.74
C LYS A 117 8.25 24.20 15.71
N SER A 118 9.23 24.37 14.83
CA SER A 118 9.58 23.39 13.80
C SER A 118 10.41 22.22 14.33
N LEU A 119 11.42 22.49 15.18
CA LEU A 119 12.40 21.48 15.60
C LEU A 119 11.77 20.24 16.28
N PRO A 120 10.80 20.35 17.20
CA PRO A 120 10.22 19.16 17.82
C PRO A 120 9.47 18.26 16.81
N ILE A 121 8.86 18.85 15.78
CA ILE A 121 8.17 18.11 14.72
C ILE A 121 9.20 17.33 13.88
N LEU A 122 10.29 17.99 13.48
CA LEU A 122 11.36 17.37 12.69
C LEU A 122 12.11 16.28 13.47
N PHE A 123 12.49 16.53 14.72
CA PHE A 123 13.20 15.51 15.50
C PHE A 123 12.31 14.31 15.85
N SER A 124 11.00 14.52 16.00
CA SER A 124 10.07 13.43 16.28
C SER A 124 9.91 12.43 15.12
N SER A 125 10.17 12.84 13.87
CA SER A 125 10.05 11.92 12.73
C SER A 125 11.13 10.85 12.69
N ILE A 126 12.23 11.00 13.45
CA ILE A 126 13.28 9.99 13.53
C ILE A 126 12.81 8.77 14.35
N PRO A 127 12.50 8.89 15.66
CA PRO A 127 12.03 7.74 16.43
C PRO A 127 10.71 7.18 15.90
N PHE A 128 9.80 8.03 15.42
CA PHE A 128 8.54 7.56 14.85
C PHE A 128 8.70 6.93 13.47
N GLY A 129 9.66 7.41 12.67
CA GLY A 129 10.06 6.76 11.42
C GLY A 129 10.60 5.35 11.68
N ILE A 130 11.44 5.17 12.71
CA ILE A 130 11.91 3.84 13.10
C ILE A 130 10.72 2.93 13.47
N ILE A 131 9.79 3.41 14.31
CA ILE A 131 8.59 2.64 14.68
C ILE A 131 7.74 2.28 13.45
N GLY A 132 7.49 3.24 12.55
CA GLY A 132 6.75 2.97 11.32
C GLY A 132 7.44 1.94 10.44
N GLY A 133 8.77 2.04 10.27
CA GLY A 133 9.57 1.08 9.52
C GLY A 133 9.58 -0.32 10.15
N MET A 134 9.50 -0.43 11.48
CA MET A 134 9.39 -1.72 12.17
C MET A 134 8.03 -2.41 11.98
N LEU A 135 6.97 -1.65 11.64
CA LEU A 135 5.63 -2.19 11.39
C LEU A 135 5.41 -2.57 9.93
N SER A 136 6.34 -2.24 9.05
CA SER A 136 6.28 -2.58 7.64
C SER A 136 6.50 -4.08 7.44
N GLU A 137 5.79 -4.67 6.48
CA GLU A 137 5.98 -6.07 6.08
C GLU A 137 7.28 -6.31 5.28
N TYR A 138 8.00 -5.25 4.89
CA TYR A 138 9.31 -5.33 4.23
C TYR A 138 10.44 -5.74 5.18
N ASP A 139 11.56 -6.20 4.61
CA ASP A 139 12.75 -6.61 5.35
C ASP A 139 13.28 -5.53 6.32
N SER A 140 14.05 -5.95 7.33
CA SER A 140 14.64 -5.05 8.33
C SER A 140 15.53 -3.94 7.74
N SER A 141 16.03 -4.13 6.51
CA SER A 141 16.75 -3.11 5.74
C SER A 141 15.89 -1.91 5.33
N TYR A 142 14.55 -2.04 5.37
CA TYR A 142 13.59 -0.97 5.05
C TYR A 142 13.46 0.08 6.16
N ILE A 143 13.77 -0.28 7.42
CA ILE A 143 13.67 0.62 8.59
C ILE A 143 14.46 1.93 8.38
N PRO A 144 15.77 1.92 8.05
CA PRO A 144 16.52 3.15 7.83
C PRO A 144 15.99 3.95 6.62
N PHE A 145 15.54 3.26 5.57
CA PHE A 145 15.00 3.90 4.37
C PHE A 145 13.69 4.65 4.67
N PHE A 146 12.74 4.00 5.34
CA PHE A 146 11.48 4.63 5.75
C PHE A 146 11.72 5.80 6.71
N THR A 147 12.68 5.68 7.63
CA THR A 147 13.05 6.76 8.56
C THR A 147 13.55 8.01 7.82
N VAL A 148 14.37 7.83 6.77
CA VAL A 148 14.83 8.93 5.91
C VAL A 148 13.66 9.56 5.16
N ILE A 149 12.75 8.75 4.59
CA ILE A 149 11.55 9.25 3.91
C ILE A 149 10.69 10.09 4.87
N ALA A 150 10.41 9.58 6.07
CA ALA A 150 9.61 10.27 7.08
C ALA A 150 10.25 11.62 7.47
N LEU A 151 11.58 11.68 7.60
CA LEU A 151 12.30 12.93 7.90
C LEU A 151 12.21 13.93 6.75
N LEU A 152 12.43 13.49 5.51
CA LEU A 152 12.35 14.36 4.34
C LEU A 152 10.92 14.90 4.14
N ALA A 153 9.91 14.03 4.26
CA ALA A 153 8.51 14.40 4.20
C ALA A 153 8.12 15.39 5.31
N SER A 154 8.62 15.18 6.54
CA SER A 154 8.44 16.13 7.64
C SER A 154 9.05 17.49 7.32
N GLY A 155 10.23 17.53 6.71
CA GLY A 155 10.86 18.75 6.19
C GLY A 155 9.97 19.52 5.21
N VAL A 156 9.39 18.81 4.24
CA VAL A 156 8.43 19.37 3.26
C VAL A 156 7.23 19.99 3.95
N GLY A 157 6.56 19.24 4.84
CA GLY A 157 5.37 19.71 5.55
C GLY A 157 5.65 20.91 6.48
N VAL A 158 6.72 20.84 7.27
CA VAL A 158 7.13 21.91 8.18
C VAL A 158 7.55 23.17 7.40
N GLY A 159 8.27 23.01 6.29
CA GLY A 159 8.67 24.10 5.41
C GLY A 159 7.47 24.84 4.83
N ALA A 160 6.52 24.09 4.25
CA ALA A 160 5.26 24.65 3.73
C ALA A 160 4.46 25.36 4.83
N GLY A 161 4.33 24.76 6.02
CA GLY A 161 3.61 25.36 7.15
C GLY A 161 4.27 26.65 7.66
N ALA A 162 5.60 26.72 7.65
CA ALA A 162 6.34 27.92 8.04
C ALA A 162 6.14 29.06 7.04
N LEU A 163 6.14 28.75 5.74
CA LEU A 163 5.86 29.71 4.65
C LEU A 163 4.44 30.28 4.75
N VAL A 164 3.44 29.42 4.95
CA VAL A 164 2.05 29.85 5.16
C VAL A 164 1.94 30.80 6.36
N LYS A 165 2.52 30.44 7.51
CA LYS A 165 2.53 31.31 8.69
C LYS A 165 3.25 32.64 8.45
N ARG A 166 4.34 32.64 7.69
CA ARG A 166 5.04 33.88 7.30
C ARG A 166 4.14 34.76 6.45
N GLY A 167 3.43 34.17 5.49
CA GLY A 167 2.47 34.89 4.64
C GLY A 167 1.28 35.44 5.40
N LEU A 168 0.71 34.68 6.35
CA LEU A 168 -0.42 35.13 7.18
C LEU A 168 -0.09 36.35 8.06
N LYS A 169 1.18 36.60 8.36
CA LYS A 169 1.63 37.80 9.08
C LYS A 169 1.79 39.03 8.18
N GLN A 170 1.78 38.88 6.85
CA GLN A 170 1.96 39.99 5.92
C GLN A 170 0.63 40.69 5.65
N HIS A 171 0.64 42.03 5.75
CA HIS A 171 -0.52 42.86 5.44
C HIS A 171 -0.64 43.19 3.94
N LYS A 172 0.49 43.26 3.22
CA LYS A 172 0.51 43.56 1.78
C LYS A 172 0.23 42.29 0.98
N ALA A 173 -0.75 42.36 0.08
CA ALA A 173 -1.19 41.23 -0.74
C ALA A 173 -0.04 40.58 -1.54
N GLY A 174 0.85 41.37 -2.15
CA GLY A 174 1.99 40.85 -2.91
C GLY A 174 2.98 40.03 -2.05
N LEU A 175 3.33 40.52 -0.85
CA LEU A 175 4.22 39.81 0.08
C LEU A 175 3.55 38.56 0.68
N LYS A 176 2.23 38.62 0.90
CA LYS A 176 1.44 37.47 1.33
C LYS A 176 1.44 36.37 0.26
N ALA A 177 1.19 36.74 -0.99
CA ALA A 177 1.22 35.81 -2.13
C ALA A 177 2.63 35.21 -2.33
N LEU A 178 3.68 36.03 -2.25
CA LEU A 178 5.08 35.59 -2.39
C LEU A 178 5.49 34.53 -1.35
N ALA A 179 4.88 34.56 -0.16
CA ALA A 179 5.14 33.58 0.88
C ALA A 179 4.26 32.32 0.76
N ILE A 180 3.00 32.45 0.33
CA ILE A 180 2.04 31.33 0.29
C ILE A 180 2.18 30.50 -1.00
N LEU A 181 2.42 31.12 -2.16
CA LEU A 181 2.52 30.41 -3.44
C LEU A 181 3.60 29.30 -3.42
N PRO A 182 4.83 29.54 -2.92
CA PRO A 182 5.83 28.47 -2.83
C PRO A 182 5.39 27.31 -1.92
N ALA A 183 4.61 27.57 -0.87
CA ALA A 183 4.09 26.51 -0.01
C ALA A 183 3.10 25.59 -0.75
N VAL A 184 2.24 26.18 -1.59
CA VAL A 184 1.31 25.41 -2.44
C VAL A 184 2.09 24.57 -3.45
N VAL A 185 3.10 25.14 -4.10
CA VAL A 185 3.96 24.42 -5.05
C VAL A 185 4.70 23.26 -4.38
N ILE A 186 5.29 23.48 -3.20
CA ILE A 186 5.97 22.45 -2.43
C ILE A 186 5.03 21.29 -2.09
N LEU A 187 3.81 21.59 -1.62
CA LEU A 187 2.82 20.56 -1.30
C LEU A 187 2.35 19.81 -2.55
N ALA A 188 2.12 20.50 -3.66
CA ALA A 188 1.72 19.88 -4.93
C ALA A 188 2.80 18.91 -5.44
N ILE A 189 4.07 19.34 -5.45
CA ILE A 189 5.21 18.48 -5.83
C ILE A 189 5.32 17.29 -4.87
N GLY A 190 5.16 17.52 -3.56
CA GLY A 190 5.16 16.47 -2.55
C GLY A 190 4.07 15.43 -2.79
N CYS A 191 2.85 15.85 -3.10
CA CYS A 191 1.74 14.96 -3.44
C CYS A 191 2.03 14.15 -4.71
N THR A 192 2.50 14.80 -5.79
CA THR A 192 2.82 14.10 -7.03
C THR A 192 3.91 13.05 -6.83
N ALA A 193 4.99 13.41 -6.10
CA ALA A 193 6.04 12.47 -5.76
C ALA A 193 5.50 11.31 -4.92
N TYR A 194 4.71 11.59 -3.88
CA TYR A 194 4.11 10.54 -3.04
C TYR A 194 3.24 9.58 -3.86
N PHE A 195 2.37 10.11 -4.72
CA PHE A 195 1.48 9.31 -5.54
C PHE A 195 2.21 8.44 -6.55
N SER A 196 3.40 8.84 -7.01
CA SER A 196 4.21 7.98 -7.88
C SER A 196 4.76 6.73 -7.17
N PHE A 197 4.95 6.77 -5.85
CA PHE A 197 5.49 5.66 -5.07
C PHE A 197 4.42 4.82 -4.38
N TYR A 198 3.36 5.45 -3.87
CA TYR A 198 2.36 4.81 -3.01
C TYR A 198 0.96 4.74 -3.63
N GLY A 199 0.78 5.26 -4.85
CA GLY A 199 -0.53 5.38 -5.47
C GLY A 199 -1.35 6.50 -4.86
N ASN A 200 -2.63 6.56 -5.20
CA ASN A 200 -3.50 7.67 -4.79
C ASN A 200 -4.91 7.16 -4.41
N PRO A 201 -5.66 7.92 -3.59
CA PRO A 201 -6.95 7.45 -3.07
C PRO A 201 -7.99 7.17 -4.16
N VAL A 202 -7.97 7.94 -5.26
CA VAL A 202 -8.92 7.77 -6.36
C VAL A 202 -8.65 6.47 -7.11
N GLY A 203 -7.38 6.21 -7.46
CA GLY A 203 -6.95 4.98 -8.11
C GLY A 203 -7.21 3.74 -7.25
N TYR A 204 -7.02 3.85 -5.93
CA TYR A 204 -7.36 2.79 -4.99
C TYR A 204 -8.85 2.41 -5.08
N ILE A 205 -9.74 3.39 -4.95
CA ILE A 205 -11.19 3.16 -4.96
C ILE A 205 -11.67 2.68 -6.34
N GLU A 206 -11.13 3.25 -7.40
CA GLU A 206 -11.44 2.83 -8.77
C GLU A 206 -11.08 1.36 -8.99
N THR A 207 -9.87 0.94 -8.62
CA THR A 207 -9.44 -0.45 -8.71
C THR A 207 -10.25 -1.36 -7.80
N LEU A 208 -10.53 -0.94 -6.56
CA LEU A 208 -11.39 -1.68 -5.62
C LEU A 208 -12.72 -2.03 -6.27
N VAL A 209 -13.42 -1.04 -6.85
CA VAL A 209 -14.74 -1.23 -7.46
C VAL A 209 -14.64 -2.08 -8.73
N LYS A 210 -13.76 -1.71 -9.66
CA LYS A 210 -13.66 -2.37 -10.97
C LYS A 210 -13.25 -3.84 -10.85
N THR A 211 -12.27 -4.15 -10.01
CA THR A 211 -11.78 -5.52 -9.86
C THR A 211 -12.78 -6.41 -9.14
N ASN A 212 -13.47 -5.91 -8.11
CA ASN A 212 -14.55 -6.65 -7.45
C ASN A 212 -15.73 -6.89 -8.40
N GLN A 213 -16.10 -5.89 -9.21
CA GLN A 213 -17.15 -6.06 -10.22
C GLN A 213 -16.76 -7.12 -11.24
N TYR A 214 -15.54 -7.04 -11.80
CA TYR A 214 -15.03 -8.03 -12.75
C TYR A 214 -15.04 -9.44 -12.13
N VAL A 215 -14.49 -9.62 -10.92
CA VAL A 215 -14.44 -10.93 -10.26
C VAL A 215 -15.83 -11.50 -10.02
N ASN A 216 -16.79 -10.69 -9.56
CA ASN A 216 -18.17 -11.13 -9.34
C ASN A 216 -18.92 -11.48 -10.62
N GLN A 217 -18.50 -10.95 -11.77
CA GLN A 217 -19.10 -11.24 -13.08
C GLN A 217 -18.44 -12.46 -13.75
N THR A 218 -17.14 -12.66 -13.51
CA THR A 218 -16.33 -13.67 -14.20
C THR A 218 -16.27 -15.00 -13.45
N TYR A 219 -16.23 -14.97 -12.11
CA TYR A 219 -15.97 -16.15 -11.30
C TYR A 219 -17.15 -16.52 -10.40
N GLU A 220 -17.29 -17.82 -10.15
CA GLU A 220 -18.25 -18.32 -9.17
C GLU A 220 -17.97 -17.75 -7.78
N LYS A 221 -19.05 -17.54 -7.01
CA LYS A 221 -18.95 -16.97 -5.67
C LYS A 221 -18.14 -17.89 -4.75
N GLY A 222 -17.09 -17.33 -4.16
CA GLY A 222 -16.20 -18.06 -3.25
C GLY A 222 -14.92 -18.58 -3.91
N THR A 223 -14.77 -18.47 -5.23
CA THR A 223 -13.51 -18.80 -5.92
C THR A 223 -12.37 -17.87 -5.51
N LEU A 224 -12.66 -16.57 -5.46
CA LEU A 224 -11.71 -15.51 -5.13
C LEU A 224 -12.21 -14.68 -3.94
N THR A 225 -11.33 -14.44 -2.96
CA THR A 225 -11.63 -13.64 -1.78
C THR A 225 -10.81 -12.35 -1.78
N PHE A 226 -11.48 -11.19 -1.85
CA PHE A 226 -10.79 -9.90 -1.85
C PHE A 226 -10.01 -9.64 -0.55
N LYS A 227 -8.77 -9.15 -0.66
CA LYS A 227 -7.90 -8.82 0.48
C LYS A 227 -7.55 -7.35 0.61
N GLY A 228 -7.59 -6.59 -0.49
CA GLY A 228 -7.20 -5.19 -0.50
C GLY A 228 -6.71 -4.76 -1.86
N VAL A 229 -6.26 -3.50 -1.96
CA VAL A 229 -5.63 -2.97 -3.17
C VAL A 229 -4.18 -2.66 -2.86
N SER A 230 -3.27 -3.10 -3.72
CA SER A 230 -1.85 -2.72 -3.68
C SER A 230 -1.54 -1.77 -4.84
N TYR A 231 -0.43 -1.04 -4.71
CA TYR A 231 0.10 -0.21 -5.78
C TYR A 231 1.49 -0.72 -6.17
N ASN A 232 1.72 -0.87 -7.47
CA ASN A 232 3.02 -1.21 -8.02
C ASN A 232 3.65 0.04 -8.64
N PHE A 233 4.74 0.52 -8.04
CA PHE A 233 5.42 1.72 -8.53
C PHE A 233 6.13 1.50 -9.87
N LYS A 234 6.50 0.26 -10.23
CA LYS A 234 7.25 -0.04 -11.46
C LYS A 234 6.43 0.24 -12.71
N ASP A 235 5.14 -0.03 -12.64
CA ASP A 235 4.20 0.20 -13.73
C ASP A 235 3.15 1.27 -13.40
N SER A 236 3.25 1.88 -12.22
CA SER A 236 2.38 2.94 -11.72
C SER A 236 0.89 2.56 -11.69
N ARG A 237 0.57 1.32 -11.30
CA ARG A 237 -0.81 0.79 -11.31
C ARG A 237 -1.26 0.25 -9.96
N HIS A 238 -2.57 0.35 -9.73
CA HIS A 238 -3.24 -0.26 -8.59
C HIS A 238 -3.82 -1.62 -8.99
N TYR A 239 -3.66 -2.61 -8.11
CA TYR A 239 -4.14 -3.98 -8.30
C TYR A 239 -5.02 -4.40 -7.13
N GLY A 240 -6.19 -4.98 -7.43
CA GLY A 240 -7.00 -5.67 -6.44
C GLY A 240 -6.40 -7.03 -6.15
N ASN A 241 -6.14 -7.34 -4.89
CA ASN A 241 -5.53 -8.59 -4.46
C ASN A 241 -6.61 -9.57 -4.02
N PHE A 242 -6.62 -10.75 -4.63
CA PHE A 242 -7.61 -11.79 -4.37
C PHE A 242 -6.92 -13.08 -3.91
N GLU A 243 -7.29 -13.54 -2.72
CA GLU A 243 -6.85 -14.83 -2.19
C GLU A 243 -7.64 -15.97 -2.84
N TYR A 244 -6.91 -17.03 -3.18
CA TYR A 244 -7.45 -18.29 -3.70
C TYR A 244 -6.63 -19.47 -3.16
N VAL A 245 -7.16 -20.68 -3.34
CA VAL A 245 -6.45 -21.92 -3.00
C VAL A 245 -6.18 -22.68 -4.28
N LEU A 246 -4.93 -23.05 -4.50
CA LEU A 246 -4.49 -23.89 -5.62
C LEU A 246 -3.50 -24.92 -5.08
N ASN A 247 -3.66 -26.20 -5.43
CA ASN A 247 -2.84 -27.30 -4.90
C ASN A 247 -2.77 -27.30 -3.36
N GLY A 248 -3.89 -27.02 -2.68
CA GLY A 248 -3.99 -26.96 -1.22
C GLY A 248 -3.27 -25.78 -0.54
N THR A 249 -2.64 -24.89 -1.31
CA THR A 249 -1.88 -23.75 -0.79
C THR A 249 -2.64 -22.45 -1.02
N ARG A 250 -2.68 -21.58 -0.01
CA ARG A 250 -3.26 -20.23 -0.16
C ARG A 250 -2.29 -19.35 -0.95
N GLN A 251 -2.82 -18.70 -1.98
CA GLN A 251 -2.09 -17.81 -2.87
C GLN A 251 -2.89 -16.52 -3.07
N VAL A 252 -2.23 -15.48 -3.56
CA VAL A 252 -2.85 -14.18 -3.85
C VAL A 252 -2.60 -13.83 -5.30
N ALA A 253 -3.67 -13.57 -6.04
CA ALA A 253 -3.62 -13.10 -7.42
C ALA A 253 -3.92 -11.60 -7.49
N PRO A 254 -2.98 -10.77 -7.98
CA PRO A 254 -3.29 -9.40 -8.34
C PRO A 254 -4.14 -9.37 -9.62
N ILE A 255 -5.23 -8.62 -9.58
CA ILE A 255 -6.09 -8.35 -10.74
C ILE A 255 -6.14 -6.84 -10.95
N GLY A 256 -5.92 -6.39 -12.17
CA GLY A 256 -5.86 -4.97 -12.51
C GLY A 256 -6.38 -4.68 -13.92
N MET A 257 -6.24 -3.43 -14.34
CA MET A 257 -6.57 -2.99 -15.70
C MET A 257 -5.35 -2.27 -16.27
N ASN A 258 -5.02 -2.52 -17.54
CA ASN A 258 -4.00 -1.73 -18.22
C ASN A 258 -4.55 -0.36 -18.67
N HIS A 259 -3.70 0.49 -19.25
CA HIS A 259 -4.10 1.83 -19.71
C HIS A 259 -5.16 1.80 -20.83
N GLU A 260 -5.28 0.69 -21.55
CA GLU A 260 -6.27 0.46 -22.61
C GLU A 260 -7.59 -0.11 -22.06
N GLY A 261 -7.67 -0.35 -20.75
CA GLY A 261 -8.83 -0.95 -20.10
C GLY A 261 -8.93 -2.46 -20.20
N GLN A 262 -7.89 -3.13 -20.73
CA GLN A 262 -7.82 -4.60 -20.75
C GLN A 262 -7.50 -5.13 -19.35
N VAL A 263 -8.16 -6.24 -19.00
CA VAL A 263 -8.00 -6.89 -17.71
C VAL A 263 -6.65 -7.59 -17.65
N ILE A 264 -5.93 -7.38 -16.55
CA ILE A 264 -4.77 -8.18 -16.16
C ILE A 264 -5.26 -9.10 -15.05
N ASP A 265 -5.42 -10.38 -15.37
CA ASP A 265 -5.95 -11.38 -14.44
C ASP A 265 -4.87 -12.42 -14.13
N HIS A 266 -4.16 -12.22 -13.02
CA HIS A 266 -3.10 -13.16 -12.63
C HIS A 266 -3.66 -14.52 -12.20
N TYR A 267 -4.88 -14.59 -11.69
CA TYR A 267 -5.49 -15.86 -11.33
C TYR A 267 -5.73 -16.72 -12.57
N LYS A 268 -6.33 -16.13 -13.62
CA LYS A 268 -6.50 -16.79 -14.92
C LYS A 268 -5.17 -17.26 -15.48
N TYR A 269 -4.15 -16.39 -15.49
CA TYR A 269 -2.81 -16.73 -15.95
C TYR A 269 -2.24 -17.96 -15.20
N MET A 270 -2.38 -18.02 -13.88
CA MET A 270 -1.90 -19.16 -13.10
C MET A 270 -2.62 -20.47 -13.44
N LEU A 271 -3.93 -20.43 -13.69
CA LEU A 271 -4.67 -21.61 -14.15
C LEU A 271 -4.20 -22.07 -15.54
N GLU A 272 -3.99 -21.14 -16.46
CA GLU A 272 -3.49 -21.43 -17.82
C GLU A 272 -2.09 -22.04 -17.81
N MET A 273 -1.20 -21.49 -17.00
CA MET A 273 0.17 -21.99 -16.81
C MET A 273 0.14 -23.43 -16.26
N GLN A 274 -0.59 -23.66 -15.17
CA GLN A 274 -0.73 -24.98 -14.57
C GLN A 274 -1.31 -25.99 -15.57
N PHE A 275 -2.33 -25.60 -16.34
CA PHE A 275 -2.93 -26.44 -17.36
C PHE A 275 -1.91 -26.82 -18.45
N CYS A 276 -1.11 -25.86 -18.93
CA CYS A 276 -0.08 -26.11 -19.95
C CYS A 276 1.03 -27.03 -19.43
N GLU A 277 1.49 -26.83 -18.19
CA GLU A 277 2.50 -27.69 -17.54
C GLU A 277 2.00 -29.13 -17.43
N GLU A 278 0.76 -29.31 -16.96
CA GLU A 278 0.17 -30.65 -16.85
C GLU A 278 -0.01 -31.31 -18.22
N ARG A 279 -0.47 -30.60 -19.25
CA ARG A 279 -0.58 -31.15 -20.61
C ARG A 279 0.78 -31.50 -21.21
N SER A 280 1.83 -30.74 -20.88
CA SER A 280 3.20 -31.06 -21.29
C SER A 280 3.68 -32.36 -20.64
N ALA A 281 3.40 -32.54 -19.35
CA ALA A 281 3.74 -33.77 -18.61
C ALA A 281 2.94 -34.98 -19.09
N ASP A 282 1.65 -34.81 -19.36
CA ASP A 282 0.79 -35.83 -19.94
C ASP A 282 1.35 -36.25 -21.31
N LEU A 283 1.60 -35.30 -22.22
CA LEU A 283 2.14 -35.57 -23.55
C LEU A 283 3.48 -36.32 -23.50
N LYS A 284 4.36 -35.94 -22.57
CA LYS A 284 5.64 -36.61 -22.36
C LYS A 284 5.46 -38.08 -22.01
N THR A 285 4.46 -38.39 -21.18
CA THR A 285 4.11 -39.76 -20.82
C THR A 285 3.55 -40.53 -22.02
N GLU A 286 2.69 -39.90 -22.81
CA GLU A 286 2.03 -40.54 -23.97
C GLU A 286 3.00 -40.94 -25.08
N ILE A 287 4.04 -40.14 -25.31
CA ILE A 287 5.01 -40.39 -26.39
C ILE A 287 6.25 -41.18 -25.95
N ALA A 288 6.49 -41.34 -24.64
CA ALA A 288 7.73 -41.90 -24.11
C ALA A 288 8.10 -43.27 -24.72
N ALA A 289 7.12 -44.16 -24.85
CA ALA A 289 7.33 -45.49 -25.45
C ALA A 289 7.65 -45.40 -26.95
N ALA A 290 7.01 -44.48 -27.69
CA ALA A 290 7.21 -44.31 -29.13
C ALA A 290 8.64 -43.85 -29.49
N ILE A 291 9.32 -43.18 -28.57
CA ILE A 291 10.68 -42.68 -28.75
C ILE A 291 11.74 -43.50 -28.00
N ASN A 292 11.41 -44.71 -27.54
CA ASN A 292 12.31 -45.59 -26.78
C ASN A 292 12.85 -44.92 -25.50
N HIS A 293 12.02 -44.15 -24.80
CA HIS A 293 12.36 -43.47 -23.54
C HIS A 293 13.55 -42.51 -23.62
N ILE A 294 13.86 -41.98 -24.82
CA ILE A 294 14.84 -40.90 -24.95
C ILE A 294 14.37 -39.69 -24.14
N PRO A 295 15.26 -39.04 -23.37
CA PRO A 295 14.91 -37.84 -22.63
C PRO A 295 14.34 -36.76 -23.57
N VAL A 296 13.18 -36.25 -23.21
CA VAL A 296 12.56 -35.10 -23.88
C VAL A 296 12.12 -34.06 -22.87
N THR A 297 12.20 -32.81 -23.30
CA THR A 297 11.57 -31.66 -22.65
C THR A 297 10.42 -31.22 -23.53
N ILE A 298 9.24 -31.03 -22.95
CA ILE A 298 8.04 -30.62 -23.68
C ILE A 298 7.52 -29.33 -23.06
N PHE A 299 7.19 -28.36 -23.91
CA PHE A 299 6.50 -27.13 -23.50
C PHE A 299 5.25 -26.93 -24.32
N ALA A 300 4.10 -26.89 -23.65
CA ALA A 300 2.85 -26.45 -24.24
C ALA A 300 2.73 -24.93 -24.22
N LYS A 301 2.23 -24.36 -25.30
CA LYS A 301 1.94 -22.93 -25.44
C LYS A 301 0.53 -22.73 -26.01
N PRO A 302 -0.31 -21.89 -25.40
CA PRO A 302 -1.61 -21.56 -25.99
C PRO A 302 -1.45 -20.66 -27.21
N GLU A 303 -2.12 -21.02 -28.32
CA GLU A 303 -2.22 -20.19 -29.53
C GLU A 303 -3.48 -19.31 -29.54
N ALA A 304 -4.35 -19.49 -28.55
CA ALA A 304 -5.59 -18.75 -28.36
C ALA A 304 -5.93 -18.70 -26.87
N GLU A 305 -6.80 -17.77 -26.49
CA GLU A 305 -7.28 -17.65 -25.11
C GLU A 305 -7.90 -18.97 -24.62
N LEU A 306 -7.48 -19.39 -23.43
CA LEU A 306 -7.95 -20.59 -22.78
C LEU A 306 -9.11 -20.26 -21.84
N ASN A 307 -10.11 -21.12 -21.84
CA ASN A 307 -11.27 -21.01 -20.95
C ASN A 307 -11.20 -22.13 -19.91
N ILE A 308 -10.22 -22.02 -19.02
CA ILE A 308 -9.88 -23.01 -18.00
C ILE A 308 -10.35 -22.52 -16.64
N THR A 309 -10.99 -23.42 -15.89
CA THR A 309 -11.28 -23.25 -14.47
C THR A 309 -10.45 -24.24 -13.66
N ARG A 310 -10.64 -24.26 -12.35
CA ARG A 310 -9.97 -25.25 -11.50
C ARG A 310 -10.35 -26.69 -11.85
N ASP A 311 -11.55 -26.92 -12.36
CA ASP A 311 -12.06 -28.27 -12.65
C ASP A 311 -11.25 -28.99 -13.74
N GLU A 312 -10.65 -28.23 -14.64
CA GLU A 312 -9.82 -28.76 -15.72
C GLU A 312 -8.38 -29.07 -15.28
N LEU A 313 -7.95 -28.66 -14.08
CA LEU A 313 -6.63 -28.97 -13.54
C LEU A 313 -6.62 -30.36 -12.88
N ASN A 314 -5.49 -31.07 -12.97
CA ASN A 314 -5.36 -32.44 -12.48
C ASN A 314 -5.68 -32.55 -10.98
N ASP A 315 -5.33 -31.54 -10.19
CA ASP A 315 -5.57 -31.49 -8.74
C ASP A 315 -7.06 -31.56 -8.35
N THR A 316 -7.94 -31.20 -9.27
CA THR A 316 -9.40 -31.15 -9.06
C THR A 316 -10.08 -32.21 -9.93
N TYR A 317 -9.72 -32.28 -11.22
CA TYR A 317 -10.33 -33.15 -12.22
C TYR A 317 -10.46 -34.61 -11.77
N TYR A 318 -9.39 -35.19 -11.21
CA TYR A 318 -9.41 -36.60 -10.80
C TYR A 318 -10.29 -36.87 -9.58
N TYR A 319 -10.58 -35.85 -8.77
CA TYR A 319 -11.46 -35.94 -7.60
C TYR A 319 -12.93 -35.67 -7.92
N LEU A 320 -13.26 -35.27 -9.15
CA LEU A 320 -14.65 -35.12 -9.63
C LEU A 320 -15.34 -36.48 -9.87
N SER A 321 -14.77 -37.61 -9.42
CA SER A 321 -15.35 -38.94 -9.60
C SER A 321 -16.76 -39.10 -9.01
N TYR A 322 -17.09 -38.32 -7.98
CA TYR A 322 -18.40 -38.32 -7.32
C TYR A 322 -19.43 -37.38 -7.96
N ASP A 323 -19.01 -36.52 -8.89
CA ASP A 323 -19.86 -35.58 -9.63
C ASP A 323 -19.65 -35.78 -11.13
N LEU A 324 -20.36 -36.78 -11.67
CA LEU A 324 -20.21 -37.23 -13.05
C LEU A 324 -20.55 -36.15 -14.08
N GLU A 325 -21.53 -35.28 -13.79
CA GLU A 325 -21.93 -34.21 -14.69
C GLU A 325 -20.80 -33.18 -14.82
N ARG A 326 -20.26 -32.72 -13.68
CA ARG A 326 -19.15 -31.79 -13.63
C ARG A 326 -17.88 -32.39 -14.24
N ARG A 327 -17.60 -33.67 -13.97
CA ARG A 327 -16.48 -34.39 -14.59
C ARG A 327 -16.60 -34.43 -16.10
N ASN A 328 -17.76 -34.81 -16.64
CA ASN A 328 -17.97 -34.89 -18.10
C ASN A 328 -17.78 -33.52 -18.76
N LYS A 329 -18.30 -32.45 -18.14
CA LYS A 329 -18.08 -31.07 -18.61
C LYS A 329 -16.60 -30.72 -18.62
N ALA A 330 -15.87 -31.02 -17.54
CA ALA A 330 -14.44 -30.78 -17.45
C ALA A 330 -13.65 -31.61 -18.48
N THR A 331 -14.04 -32.86 -18.76
CA THR A 331 -13.42 -33.70 -19.79
C THR A 331 -13.53 -33.05 -21.18
N GLU A 332 -14.73 -32.59 -21.55
CA GLU A 332 -14.94 -31.92 -22.84
C GLU A 332 -14.18 -30.59 -22.93
N THR A 333 -14.17 -29.80 -21.85
CA THR A 333 -13.36 -28.57 -21.78
C THR A 333 -11.88 -28.90 -21.94
N ARG A 334 -11.31 -29.85 -21.17
CA ARG A 334 -9.90 -30.25 -21.28
C ARG A 334 -9.56 -30.61 -22.73
N LYS A 335 -10.38 -31.44 -23.38
CA LYS A 335 -10.16 -31.84 -24.78
C LYS A 335 -10.18 -30.64 -25.73
N ARG A 336 -11.18 -29.77 -25.62
CA ARG A 336 -11.33 -28.57 -26.46
C ARG A 336 -10.16 -27.59 -26.27
N GLU A 337 -9.82 -27.29 -25.02
CA GLU A 337 -8.78 -26.31 -24.69
C GLU A 337 -7.37 -26.86 -25.01
N SER A 338 -7.11 -28.16 -24.83
CA SER A 338 -5.87 -28.80 -25.29
C SER A 338 -5.69 -28.74 -26.81
N GLY A 339 -6.79 -28.75 -27.58
CA GLY A 339 -6.75 -28.54 -29.03
C GLY A 339 -6.27 -27.15 -29.47
N LYS A 340 -6.16 -26.19 -28.54
CA LYS A 340 -5.61 -24.84 -28.78
C LYS A 340 -4.11 -24.75 -28.50
N LEU A 341 -3.50 -25.81 -27.96
CA LEU A 341 -2.10 -25.81 -27.52
C LEU A 341 -1.18 -26.24 -28.66
N SER A 342 -0.14 -25.46 -28.92
CA SER A 342 1.05 -25.92 -29.64
C SER A 342 2.03 -26.54 -28.64
N TYR A 343 2.78 -27.57 -29.06
CA TYR A 343 3.82 -28.16 -28.24
C TYR A 343 5.18 -28.07 -28.92
N GLU A 344 6.17 -27.64 -28.16
CA GLU A 344 7.58 -27.77 -28.51
C GLU A 344 8.15 -29.01 -27.80
N ILE A 345 8.71 -29.94 -28.55
CA ILE A 345 9.32 -31.18 -28.08
C ILE A 345 10.80 -31.14 -28.40
N SER A 346 11.62 -30.94 -27.38
CA SER A 346 13.08 -30.95 -27.51
C SER A 346 13.62 -32.29 -27.05
N PHE A 347 14.27 -33.03 -27.95
CA PHE A 347 15.04 -34.22 -27.58
C PHE A 347 16.23 -33.79 -26.74
N GLY A 348 16.17 -34.04 -25.44
CA GLY A 348 17.03 -33.40 -24.47
C GLY A 348 16.51 -33.49 -23.03
N PRO A 349 17.40 -33.62 -22.03
CA PRO A 349 17.00 -33.50 -20.62
C PRO A 349 16.54 -32.09 -20.26
N PHE A 350 16.99 -31.07 -21.00
CA PHE A 350 16.62 -29.67 -20.81
C PHE A 350 16.36 -28.98 -22.15
N SER A 351 15.64 -27.84 -22.12
CA SER A 351 15.27 -27.04 -23.30
C SER A 351 16.43 -26.56 -24.18
N ASN A 352 17.65 -26.54 -23.63
CA ASN A 352 18.87 -26.03 -24.26
C ASN A 352 19.95 -27.11 -24.41
N GLU A 353 19.67 -28.35 -23.99
CA GLU A 353 20.59 -29.48 -24.07
C GLU A 353 19.97 -30.53 -24.97
N TYR A 354 20.43 -30.59 -26.22
CA TYR A 354 19.84 -31.48 -27.22
C TYR A 354 20.59 -32.80 -27.30
N VAL A 355 19.84 -33.89 -27.48
CA VAL A 355 20.40 -35.18 -27.90
C VAL A 355 20.79 -35.06 -29.37
N ARG A 356 22.00 -35.55 -29.70
CA ARG A 356 22.45 -35.67 -31.08
C ARG A 356 21.81 -36.88 -31.74
N LEU A 357 21.12 -36.65 -32.84
CA LEU A 357 20.46 -37.67 -33.64
C LEU A 357 20.89 -37.49 -35.09
N SER A 358 21.13 -38.59 -35.80
CA SER A 358 21.23 -38.53 -37.26
C SER A 358 19.89 -38.06 -37.85
N LYS A 359 19.91 -37.53 -39.07
CA LYS A 359 18.68 -37.07 -39.74
C LYS A 359 17.64 -38.20 -39.84
N GLU A 360 18.09 -39.41 -40.15
CA GLU A 360 17.22 -40.60 -40.24
C GLU A 360 16.59 -40.93 -38.89
N GLU A 361 17.39 -41.06 -37.83
CA GLU A 361 16.87 -41.32 -36.48
C GLU A 361 15.92 -40.23 -35.97
N PHE A 362 16.20 -38.96 -36.29
CA PHE A 362 15.35 -37.84 -35.92
C PHE A 362 14.00 -37.89 -36.63
N LEU A 363 13.99 -38.16 -37.94
CA LEU A 363 12.76 -38.29 -38.72
C LEU A 363 11.94 -39.51 -38.28
N ASP A 364 12.58 -40.66 -38.07
CA ASP A 364 11.91 -41.88 -37.62
C ASP A 364 11.21 -41.67 -36.28
N LYS A 365 11.89 -41.03 -35.32
CA LYS A 365 11.31 -40.71 -34.01
C LYS A 365 10.19 -39.66 -34.11
N SER A 366 10.33 -38.68 -35.01
CA SER A 366 9.31 -37.67 -35.25
C SER A 366 8.04 -38.28 -35.86
N VAL A 367 8.19 -39.23 -36.78
CA VAL A 367 7.10 -40.02 -37.34
C VAL A 367 6.46 -40.92 -36.27
N ALA A 368 7.26 -41.55 -35.41
CA ALA A 368 6.74 -42.33 -34.28
C ALA A 368 5.89 -41.47 -33.32
N ILE A 369 6.31 -40.23 -33.06
CA ILE A 369 5.49 -39.26 -32.30
C ILE A 369 4.18 -38.98 -33.04
N LEU A 370 4.21 -38.65 -34.35
CA LEU A 370 3.00 -38.41 -35.14
C LEU A 370 2.00 -39.56 -35.04
N HIS A 371 2.46 -40.81 -35.15
CA HIS A 371 1.61 -42.00 -35.02
C HIS A 371 1.02 -42.13 -33.62
N ALA A 372 1.84 -42.00 -32.57
CA ALA A 372 1.40 -42.10 -31.19
C ALA A 372 0.31 -41.06 -30.86
N LEU A 373 0.46 -39.83 -31.35
CA LEU A 373 -0.54 -38.78 -31.15
C LEU A 373 -1.85 -39.07 -31.88
N LYS A 374 -1.79 -39.63 -33.10
CA LYS A 374 -2.98 -40.03 -33.87
C LYS A 374 -3.72 -41.20 -33.22
N GLU A 375 -3.00 -42.25 -32.85
CA GLU A 375 -3.58 -43.45 -32.22
C GLU A 375 -4.31 -43.11 -30.92
N ARG A 376 -3.68 -42.26 -30.10
CA ARG A 376 -4.21 -41.84 -28.80
C ARG A 376 -5.20 -40.67 -28.88
N HIS A 377 -5.49 -40.18 -30.09
CA HIS A 377 -6.40 -39.07 -30.33
C HIS A 377 -6.08 -37.81 -29.50
N ILE A 378 -4.79 -37.50 -29.33
CA ILE A 378 -4.35 -36.37 -28.52
C ILE A 378 -4.71 -35.06 -29.23
N PRO A 379 -5.46 -34.14 -28.59
CA PRO A 379 -5.77 -32.85 -29.18
C PRO A 379 -4.59 -31.89 -29.06
N TYR A 380 -4.22 -31.25 -30.17
CA TYR A 380 -3.21 -30.20 -30.25
C TYR A 380 -3.46 -29.30 -31.47
N LYS A 381 -2.81 -28.14 -31.49
CA LYS A 381 -2.85 -27.18 -32.60
C LYS A 381 -1.67 -27.39 -33.56
N ASN A 382 -0.45 -27.38 -33.05
CA ASN A 382 0.78 -27.67 -33.80
C ASN A 382 1.78 -28.45 -32.91
N ILE A 383 2.63 -29.25 -33.52
CA ILE A 383 3.82 -29.84 -32.86
C ILE A 383 5.07 -29.30 -33.56
N PHE A 384 6.06 -28.92 -32.77
CA PHE A 384 7.40 -28.58 -33.20
C PHE A 384 8.38 -29.52 -32.50
N ILE A 385 9.23 -30.21 -33.25
CA ILE A 385 10.20 -31.16 -32.69
C ILE A 385 11.60 -30.66 -32.99
N LEU A 386 12.47 -30.68 -31.99
CA LEU A 386 13.82 -30.13 -32.02
C LEU A 386 14.85 -31.17 -31.56
N ALA A 387 15.96 -31.29 -32.27
CA ALA A 387 17.13 -32.08 -31.88
C ALA A 387 18.41 -31.46 -32.45
N GLU A 388 19.57 -31.93 -32.00
CA GLU A 388 20.85 -31.57 -32.60
C GLU A 388 21.22 -32.61 -33.66
N ASP A 389 21.76 -32.18 -34.79
CA ASP A 389 22.36 -33.09 -35.77
C ASP A 389 23.75 -33.57 -35.31
N LEU A 390 24.40 -34.44 -36.08
CA LEU A 390 25.74 -34.94 -35.73
C LEU A 390 26.84 -33.86 -35.79
N ASN A 391 26.59 -32.75 -36.48
CA ASN A 391 27.54 -31.65 -36.67
C ASN A 391 27.34 -30.49 -35.68
N GLY A 392 26.28 -30.53 -34.88
CA GLY A 392 25.97 -29.53 -33.87
C GLY A 392 24.93 -28.48 -34.28
N HIS A 393 24.34 -28.60 -35.46
CA HIS A 393 23.25 -27.74 -35.93
C HIS A 393 21.92 -28.17 -35.31
N LEU A 394 20.97 -27.24 -35.24
CA LEU A 394 19.62 -27.52 -34.77
C LEU A 394 18.77 -28.00 -35.94
N GLN A 395 18.28 -29.23 -35.86
CA GLN A 395 17.31 -29.78 -36.81
C GLN A 395 15.91 -29.71 -36.23
N SER A 396 14.92 -29.44 -37.09
CA SER A 396 13.53 -29.33 -36.67
C SER A 396 12.54 -29.87 -37.70
N VAL A 397 11.39 -30.33 -37.22
CA VAL A 397 10.18 -30.63 -38.02
C VAL A 397 8.97 -30.04 -37.32
N SER A 398 7.91 -29.78 -38.09
CA SER A 398 6.64 -29.33 -37.54
C SER A 398 5.45 -29.93 -38.26
N PHE A 399 4.35 -30.16 -37.55
CA PHE A 399 3.14 -30.71 -38.14
C PHE A 399 1.87 -30.35 -37.38
N GLN A 400 0.74 -30.52 -38.07
CA GLN A 400 -0.63 -30.31 -37.57
C GLN A 400 -1.38 -31.65 -37.42
N PRO A 401 -2.52 -31.70 -36.70
CA PRO A 401 -3.25 -32.94 -36.42
C PRO A 401 -3.52 -33.88 -37.59
N GLN A 402 -3.75 -33.33 -38.79
CA GLN A 402 -4.09 -34.09 -39.99
C GLN A 402 -2.88 -34.39 -40.90
N ALA A 403 -1.67 -33.97 -40.52
CA ALA A 403 -0.48 -34.10 -41.34
C ALA A 403 -0.16 -35.57 -41.66
N THR A 404 0.26 -35.83 -42.89
CA THR A 404 0.80 -37.10 -43.35
C THR A 404 2.29 -37.23 -43.00
N GLU A 405 2.82 -38.46 -43.05
CA GLU A 405 4.27 -38.68 -42.87
C GLU A 405 5.10 -37.89 -43.89
N GLN A 406 4.63 -37.80 -45.13
CA GLN A 406 5.30 -37.04 -46.19
C GLN A 406 5.35 -35.55 -45.88
N GLU A 407 4.26 -34.96 -45.40
CA GLU A 407 4.21 -33.55 -45.01
C GLU A 407 5.15 -33.26 -43.82
N LEU A 408 5.22 -34.17 -42.85
CA LEU A 408 6.17 -34.06 -41.74
C LEU A 408 7.62 -34.08 -42.25
N ILE A 409 7.98 -35.04 -43.10
CA ILE A 409 9.33 -35.14 -43.65
C ILE A 409 9.69 -33.91 -44.49
N GLN A 410 8.74 -33.38 -45.25
CA GLN A 410 8.92 -32.15 -46.05
C GLN A 410 9.11 -30.90 -45.18
N SER A 411 8.60 -30.90 -43.94
CA SER A 411 8.80 -29.79 -42.98
C SER A 411 10.20 -29.72 -42.37
N TYR A 412 11.08 -30.70 -42.67
CA TYR A 412 12.42 -30.77 -42.13
C TYR A 412 13.25 -29.52 -42.47
N THR A 413 13.82 -28.91 -41.44
CA THR A 413 14.75 -27.79 -41.58
C THR A 413 15.99 -28.00 -40.72
N LEU A 414 17.09 -27.35 -41.14
CA LEU A 414 18.38 -27.34 -40.43
C LEU A 414 18.79 -25.87 -40.24
N THR A 415 19.15 -25.49 -39.02
CA THR A 415 19.49 -24.11 -38.65
C THR A 415 20.72 -24.07 -37.76
N ASP A 416 21.50 -22.99 -37.87
CA ASP A 416 22.64 -22.76 -36.98
C ASP A 416 22.17 -22.37 -35.58
N LYS A 417 22.80 -22.93 -34.54
CA LYS A 417 22.45 -22.65 -33.13
C LYS A 417 22.54 -21.17 -32.76
N SER A 418 23.34 -20.37 -33.48
CA SER A 418 23.47 -18.92 -33.27
C SER A 418 22.22 -18.15 -33.68
N ASP A 419 21.46 -18.65 -34.65
CA ASP A 419 20.31 -17.93 -35.25
C ASP A 419 18.99 -18.22 -34.52
N ALA A 420 18.93 -19.31 -33.74
CA ALA A 420 17.74 -19.69 -32.97
C ALA A 420 17.51 -18.84 -31.70
N LYS A 421 18.49 -18.04 -31.27
CA LYS A 421 18.40 -17.23 -30.03
C LYS A 421 17.50 -15.98 -30.12
N PHE A 422 16.96 -15.63 -31.30
CA PHE A 422 16.22 -14.38 -31.50
C PHE A 422 14.71 -14.53 -31.81
N LYS A 423 14.12 -15.71 -31.60
CA LYS A 423 12.66 -15.88 -31.63
C LYS A 423 12.18 -16.53 -30.33
N LYS A 424 12.16 -15.76 -29.24
CA LYS A 424 11.39 -16.07 -28.03
C LYS A 424 10.40 -14.96 -27.78
#